data_AF-A0A538K7T9-F1
#
_entry.id   AF-A0A538K7T9-F1
#
_cell.length_a   1.000
_cell.length_b   1.000
_cell.length_c   1.000
_cell.angle_alpha   90.00
_cell.angle_beta   90.00
_cell.angle_gamma   90.00
#
_symmetry.space_group_name_H-M   'P 1'
#
loop_
_entity.id
_entity.type
_entity.pdbx_description
1 polymer ?
#
loop_
_entity_poly.entity_id
_entity_poly.type
_entity_poly.pdbx_seq_one_letter_code
_entity_poly.pdbx_strand_id
1 'polypeptide(L)'
;YDNPEVQQAMIDVLRFWLDLGLDGFRLDAVPYLYEREGTNCENLPETHAYLKRIRKEVDESYPDRVLLAEANQWPSDVVQYFGGGDECHMAFHFPVMPRMFMAVRREEAVPIYEILEQTPRIPDTCQWGLFLRNHDELTLEMVTDE
;
A
#
# COMPACT_ATOMS: atom_id res chain seq x y z
N TYR A 1 -12.75 -11.40 3.73
CA TYR A 1 -11.75 -12.49 3.67
C TYR A 1 -11.86 -13.49 4.82
N ASP A 2 -13.02 -13.63 5.47
CA ASP A 2 -13.17 -14.53 6.63
C ASP A 2 -13.11 -16.03 6.30
N ASN A 3 -13.35 -16.41 5.04
CA ASN A 3 -13.26 -17.80 4.63
C ASN A 3 -11.78 -18.23 4.49
N PRO A 4 -11.29 -19.18 5.31
CA PRO A 4 -9.92 -19.66 5.22
C PRO A 4 -9.58 -20.34 3.89
N GLU A 5 -10.55 -20.92 3.19
CA GLU A 5 -10.34 -21.52 1.87
C GLU A 5 -10.00 -20.45 0.82
N VAL A 6 -10.64 -19.28 0.90
CA VAL A 6 -10.32 -18.14 0.03
C VAL A 6 -8.90 -17.64 0.31
N GLN A 7 -8.55 -17.50 1.59
CA GLN A 7 -7.20 -17.09 1.99
C GLN A 7 -6.12 -18.05 1.45
N GLN A 8 -6.38 -19.36 1.51
CA GLN A 8 -5.44 -20.36 0.99
C GLN A 8 -5.38 -20.34 -0.54
N ALA A 9 -6.52 -20.24 -1.22
CA ALA A 9 -6.57 -20.16 -2.68
C ALA A 9 -5.76 -18.96 -3.21
N MET A 10 -5.82 -17.81 -2.53
CA MET A 10 -5.04 -16.63 -2.91
C MET A 10 -3.54 -16.81 -2.69
N ILE A 11 -3.12 -17.54 -1.65
CA ILE A 11 -1.70 -17.91 -1.46
C ILE A 11 -1.25 -18.86 -2.57
N ASP A 12 -2.09 -19.81 -2.97
CA ASP A 12 -1.76 -20.74 -4.06
C ASP A 12 -1.63 -20.00 -5.41
N VAL A 13 -2.48 -19.00 -5.66
CA VAL A 13 -2.35 -18.09 -6.82
C VAL A 13 -1.04 -17.32 -6.77
N LEU A 14 -0.68 -16.76 -5.61
CA LEU A 14 0.57 -16.05 -5.41
C LEU A 14 1.77 -16.97 -5.72
N ARG A 15 1.79 -18.18 -5.17
CA ARG A 15 2.84 -19.18 -5.41
C ARG A 15 2.96 -19.54 -6.88
N PHE A 16 1.83 -19.81 -7.54
CA PHE A 16 1.80 -20.13 -8.97
C PHE A 16 2.53 -19.10 -9.82
N TRP A 17 2.28 -17.80 -9.60
CA TRP A 17 2.92 -16.75 -10.39
C TRP A 17 4.39 -16.52 -10.00
N LEU A 18 4.75 -16.67 -8.73
CA LEU A 18 6.16 -16.60 -8.31
C LEU A 18 6.99 -17.78 -8.83
N ASP A 19 6.42 -18.98 -8.86
CA ASP A 19 7.04 -20.18 -9.43
C ASP A 19 7.33 -20.00 -10.93
N LEU A 20 6.51 -19.19 -11.63
CA LEU A 20 6.74 -18.82 -13.03
C LEU A 20 7.80 -17.72 -13.21
N GLY A 21 8.31 -17.13 -12.13
CA GLY A 21 9.40 -16.16 -12.15
C GLY A 21 8.96 -14.69 -12.05
N LEU A 22 7.74 -14.40 -11.58
CA LEU A 22 7.34 -13.03 -11.29
C LEU A 22 8.18 -12.46 -10.13
N ASP A 23 8.63 -11.21 -10.24
CA ASP A 23 9.50 -10.58 -9.23
C ASP A 23 8.74 -10.03 -8.01
N GLY A 24 7.41 -10.13 -7.99
CA GLY A 24 6.59 -9.63 -6.89
C GLY A 24 5.17 -9.27 -7.31
N PHE A 25 4.43 -8.65 -6.39
CA PHE A 25 3.04 -8.24 -6.63
C PHE A 25 2.79 -6.80 -6.22
N ARG A 26 2.01 -6.11 -7.04
CA ARG A 26 1.15 -5.01 -6.58
C ARG A 26 -0.10 -5.64 -5.98
N LEU A 27 -0.30 -5.44 -4.68
CA LEU A 27 -1.48 -5.88 -3.96
C LEU A 27 -2.55 -4.80 -4.10
N ASP A 28 -3.53 -5.07 -4.96
CA ASP A 28 -4.62 -4.15 -5.31
C ASP A 28 -5.68 -4.07 -4.21
N ALA A 29 -6.19 -2.87 -3.95
CA ALA A 29 -7.30 -2.63 -3.03
C ALA A 29 -7.11 -3.28 -1.64
N VAL A 30 -5.86 -3.31 -1.14
CA VAL A 30 -5.55 -3.98 0.13
C VAL A 30 -6.32 -3.48 1.35
N PRO A 31 -6.79 -2.23 1.44
CA PRO A 31 -7.62 -1.81 2.59
C PRO A 31 -8.88 -2.62 2.82
N TYR A 32 -9.44 -3.24 1.77
CA TYR A 32 -10.81 -3.74 1.75
C TYR A 32 -10.94 -5.27 1.91
N LEU A 33 -9.88 -5.98 2.34
CA LEU A 33 -9.93 -7.44 2.38
C LEU A 33 -10.97 -7.99 3.38
N TYR A 34 -11.15 -7.34 4.53
CA TYR A 34 -12.08 -7.77 5.58
C TYR A 34 -13.18 -6.75 5.81
N GLU A 35 -14.35 -7.25 6.21
CA GLU A 35 -15.54 -6.44 6.47
C GLU A 35 -16.05 -6.71 7.89
N ARG A 36 -16.41 -5.65 8.61
CA ARG A 36 -16.98 -5.74 9.96
C ARG A 36 -18.10 -4.72 10.12
N GLU A 37 -19.24 -5.19 10.62
CA GLU A 37 -20.36 -4.31 10.94
C GLU A 37 -19.94 -3.24 11.97
N GLY A 38 -20.36 -2.00 11.75
CA GLY A 38 -20.00 -0.87 12.61
C GLY A 38 -18.62 -0.25 12.31
N THR A 39 -17.94 -0.69 11.26
CA THR A 39 -16.70 -0.07 10.75
C THR A 39 -16.91 0.46 9.32
N ASN A 40 -15.93 1.18 8.77
CA ASN A 40 -15.91 1.53 7.34
C ASN A 40 -15.34 0.40 6.45
N CYS A 41 -15.03 -0.78 7.03
CA CYS A 41 -14.44 -1.93 6.34
C CYS A 41 -13.08 -1.65 5.67
N GLU A 42 -12.33 -0.67 6.16
CA GLU A 42 -10.98 -0.34 5.68
C GLU A 42 -9.94 -0.57 6.76
N ASN A 43 -8.74 -1.01 6.36
CA ASN A 43 -7.55 -1.11 7.23
C ASN A 43 -7.78 -1.93 8.51
N LEU A 44 -8.68 -2.91 8.44
CA LEU A 44 -8.99 -3.70 9.62
C LEU A 44 -7.77 -4.50 10.08
N PRO A 45 -7.59 -4.76 11.39
CA PRO A 45 -6.45 -5.53 11.90
C PRO A 45 -6.28 -6.89 11.21
N GLU A 46 -7.37 -7.53 10.80
CA GLU A 46 -7.36 -8.79 10.07
C GLU A 46 -6.74 -8.67 8.67
N THR A 47 -6.92 -7.52 8.00
CA THR A 47 -6.25 -7.21 6.72
C THR A 47 -4.73 -7.25 6.92
N HIS A 48 -4.22 -6.50 7.89
CA HIS A 48 -2.79 -6.46 8.20
C HIS A 48 -2.26 -7.83 8.63
N ALA A 49 -3.01 -8.58 9.44
CA ALA A 49 -2.63 -9.93 9.86
C ALA A 49 -2.49 -10.89 8.66
N TYR A 50 -3.39 -10.81 7.68
CA TYR A 50 -3.33 -11.62 6.49
C TYR A 50 -2.17 -11.20 5.56
N LEU A 51 -1.92 -9.90 5.41
CA LEU A 51 -0.79 -9.39 4.62
C LEU A 51 0.56 -9.79 5.23
N LYS A 52 0.70 -9.78 6.56
CA LYS A 52 1.89 -10.32 7.25
C LYS A 52 2.08 -11.82 7.01
N ARG A 53 0.99 -12.58 6.93
CA ARG A 53 1.05 -14.00 6.55
C ARG A 53 1.56 -14.13 5.10
N ILE A 54 1.05 -13.34 4.16
CA ILE A 54 1.55 -13.32 2.77
C ILE A 54 3.04 -12.98 2.74
N ARG A 55 3.46 -11.93 3.45
CA ARG A 55 4.85 -11.51 3.53
C ARG A 55 5.76 -12.63 4.03
N LYS A 56 5.36 -13.31 5.10
CA LYS A 56 6.10 -14.44 5.64
C LYS A 56 6.28 -15.56 4.60
N GLU A 57 5.22 -15.92 3.89
CA GLU A 57 5.29 -16.95 2.83
C GLU A 57 6.25 -16.55 1.70
N VAL A 58 6.23 -15.28 1.30
CA VAL A 58 7.14 -14.73 0.29
C VAL A 58 8.59 -14.76 0.79
N ASP A 59 8.87 -14.26 1.98
CA ASP A 59 10.23 -14.22 2.54
C ASP A 59 10.82 -15.62 2.75
N GLU A 60 10.00 -16.61 3.14
CA GLU A 60 10.46 -17.97 3.40
C GLU A 60 10.70 -18.79 2.11
N SER A 61 9.87 -18.59 1.08
CA SER A 61 9.86 -19.45 -0.11
C SER A 61 10.42 -18.79 -1.38
N TYR A 62 10.41 -17.47 -1.43
CA TYR A 62 10.71 -16.69 -2.63
C TYR A 62 11.61 -15.49 -2.31
N PRO A 63 12.92 -15.73 -2.08
CA PRO A 63 13.86 -14.63 -1.86
C PRO A 63 13.89 -13.67 -3.06
N ASP A 64 14.23 -12.41 -2.80
CA ASP A 64 14.34 -11.34 -3.81
C ASP A 64 13.01 -11.01 -4.51
N ARG A 65 11.88 -11.10 -3.79
CA ARG A 65 10.55 -10.71 -4.28
C ARG A 65 9.94 -9.57 -3.49
N VAL A 66 9.21 -8.71 -4.18
CA VAL A 66 8.65 -7.48 -3.61
C VAL A 66 7.13 -7.55 -3.48
N LEU A 67 6.60 -6.93 -2.41
CA LEU A 67 5.18 -6.72 -2.22
C LEU A 67 4.94 -5.22 -2.15
N LEU A 68 4.12 -4.71 -3.06
CA LEU A 68 3.77 -3.30 -3.18
C LEU A 68 2.30 -3.11 -2.81
N ALA A 69 2.05 -2.46 -1.67
CA ALA A 69 0.71 -2.09 -1.24
C ALA A 69 0.14 -0.97 -2.12
N GLU A 70 -1.07 -1.19 -2.60
CA GLU A 70 -1.89 -0.14 -3.18
C GLU A 70 -3.00 0.25 -2.19
N ALA A 71 -2.76 1.37 -1.50
CA ALA A 71 -3.68 1.97 -0.56
C ALA A 71 -3.70 3.50 -0.78
N ASN A 72 -4.76 3.99 -1.41
CA ASN A 72 -4.95 5.41 -1.69
C ASN A 72 -5.50 6.15 -0.45
N GLN A 73 -4.68 6.28 0.59
CA GLN A 73 -5.07 6.84 1.90
C GLN A 73 -4.01 7.81 2.44
N TRP A 74 -4.29 8.45 3.57
CA TRP A 74 -3.36 9.39 4.22
C TRP A 74 -2.05 8.71 4.64
N PRO A 75 -0.92 9.45 4.73
CA PRO A 75 0.38 8.86 5.09
C PRO A 75 0.37 8.08 6.40
N SER A 76 -0.40 8.54 7.40
CA SER A 76 -0.56 7.89 8.71
C SER A 76 -1.23 6.52 8.66
N ASP A 77 -2.03 6.28 7.62
CA ASP A 77 -2.74 5.02 7.43
C ASP A 77 -1.91 4.11 6.52
N VAL A 78 -1.37 4.64 5.42
CA VAL A 78 -0.58 3.85 4.47
C VAL A 78 0.71 3.32 5.12
N VAL A 79 1.32 4.06 6.07
CA VAL A 79 2.53 3.58 6.77
C VAL A 79 2.29 2.27 7.51
N GLN A 80 1.05 1.97 7.92
CA GLN A 80 0.73 0.76 8.67
C GLN A 80 0.97 -0.50 7.83
N TYR A 81 0.87 -0.40 6.50
CA TYR A 81 1.14 -1.51 5.57
C TYR A 81 2.61 -1.93 5.50
N PHE A 82 3.54 -1.18 6.09
CA PHE A 82 4.91 -1.64 6.27
C PHE A 82 5.07 -2.53 7.51
N GLY A 83 4.12 -2.47 8.45
CA GLY A 83 4.23 -3.14 9.74
C GLY A 83 5.51 -2.74 10.49
N GLY A 84 6.18 -3.73 11.08
CA GLY A 84 7.53 -3.59 11.63
C GLY A 84 8.63 -3.90 10.61
N GLY A 85 8.34 -3.77 9.32
CA GLY A 85 9.16 -4.31 8.22
C GLY A 85 8.76 -5.74 7.80
N ASP A 86 7.65 -6.25 8.35
CA ASP A 86 7.14 -7.62 8.26
C ASP A 86 5.82 -7.74 7.48
N GLU A 87 5.41 -6.68 6.78
CA GLU A 87 4.20 -6.67 5.94
C GLU A 87 4.56 -6.36 4.47
N CYS A 88 4.14 -5.23 3.88
CA CYS A 88 4.55 -4.89 2.51
C CYS A 88 5.97 -4.31 2.47
N HIS A 89 6.70 -4.61 1.40
CA HIS A 89 8.03 -4.06 1.15
C HIS A 89 7.95 -2.61 0.68
N MET A 90 6.93 -2.32 -0.14
CA MET A 90 6.69 -1.02 -0.71
C MET A 90 5.23 -0.61 -0.52
N ALA A 91 4.97 0.69 -0.52
CA ALA A 91 3.62 1.23 -0.63
C ALA A 91 3.64 2.45 -1.57
N PHE A 92 2.60 2.62 -2.37
CA PHE A 92 2.50 3.81 -3.21
C PHE A 92 2.34 5.08 -2.37
N HIS A 93 3.07 6.12 -2.75
CA HIS A 93 3.01 7.41 -2.07
C HIS A 93 1.89 8.29 -2.64
N PHE A 94 0.64 7.79 -2.61
CA PHE A 94 -0.53 8.50 -3.11
C PHE A 94 -0.69 9.92 -2.55
N PRO A 95 -0.41 10.22 -1.27
CA PRO A 95 -0.60 11.57 -0.74
C PRO A 95 0.25 12.65 -1.41
N VAL A 96 1.44 12.30 -1.93
CA VAL A 96 2.37 13.25 -2.57
C VAL A 96 1.96 13.55 -4.01
N MET A 97 1.45 12.55 -4.74
CA MET A 97 1.12 12.67 -6.17
C MET A 97 0.20 13.86 -6.48
N PRO A 98 -0.99 14.06 -5.85
CA PRO A 98 -1.87 15.17 -6.20
C PRO A 98 -1.29 16.53 -5.79
N ARG A 99 -0.45 16.56 -4.74
CA ARG A 99 0.24 17.77 -4.29
C ARG A 99 1.33 18.23 -5.25
N MET A 100 1.92 17.33 -6.03
CA MET A 100 2.80 17.74 -7.13
C MET A 100 2.03 18.56 -8.18
N PHE A 101 0.81 18.16 -8.54
CA PHE A 101 -0.02 18.92 -9.48
C PHE A 101 -0.51 20.25 -8.89
N MET A 102 -0.90 20.23 -7.62
CA MET A 102 -1.26 21.44 -6.88
C MET A 102 -0.09 22.44 -6.83
N ALA A 103 1.12 21.97 -6.56
CA ALA A 103 2.33 22.79 -6.53
C ALA A 103 2.63 23.42 -7.90
N VAL A 104 2.50 22.66 -8.99
CA VAL A 104 2.65 23.20 -10.35
C VAL A 104 1.58 24.25 -10.64
N ARG A 105 0.32 24.01 -10.25
CA ARG A 105 -0.80 24.93 -10.48
C ARG A 105 -0.68 26.23 -9.68
N ARG A 106 -0.16 26.15 -8.46
CA ARG A 106 0.07 27.29 -7.54
C ARG A 106 1.42 27.97 -7.79
N GLU A 107 2.31 27.37 -8.58
CA GLU A 107 3.70 27.81 -8.77
C GLU A 107 4.50 27.88 -7.44
N GLU A 108 4.13 27.03 -6.48
CA GLU A 108 4.65 27.04 -5.12
C GLU A 108 4.93 25.60 -4.64
N ALA A 109 6.09 25.39 -4.01
CA ALA A 109 6.49 24.05 -3.53
C ALA A 109 5.86 23.66 -2.17
N VAL A 110 5.16 24.58 -1.50
CA VAL A 110 4.58 24.41 -0.16
C VAL A 110 3.75 23.12 -0.03
N PRO A 111 2.82 22.78 -0.96
CA PRO A 111 2.02 21.57 -0.83
C PRO A 111 2.86 20.29 -0.75
N ILE A 112 4.01 20.24 -1.43
CA ILE A 112 4.90 19.06 -1.40
C ILE A 112 5.63 18.98 -0.06
N TYR A 113 6.11 20.11 0.48
CA TYR A 113 6.83 20.10 1.76
C TYR A 113 5.92 19.66 2.91
N GLU A 114 4.71 20.21 2.99
CA GLU A 114 3.78 19.93 4.09
C GLU A 114 3.42 18.44 4.19
N ILE A 115 3.22 17.77 3.05
CA ILE A 115 2.90 16.34 3.07
C ILE A 115 4.11 15.46 3.36
N LEU A 116 5.29 15.85 2.89
CA LEU A 116 6.52 15.12 3.20
C LEU A 116 6.87 15.25 4.69
N GLU A 117 6.60 16.39 5.32
CA GLU A 117 6.73 16.57 6.77
C GLU A 117 5.73 15.70 7.56
N GLN A 118 4.54 15.48 7.01
CA GLN A 118 3.53 14.59 7.59
C GLN A 118 3.77 13.10 7.27
N THR A 119 4.72 12.78 6.38
CA THR A 119 5.00 11.41 5.99
C THR A 119 5.83 10.71 7.08
N PRO A 120 5.30 9.65 7.72
CA PRO A 120 6.01 8.99 8.80
C PRO A 120 7.29 8.29 8.32
N ARG A 121 8.21 8.05 9.27
CA ARG A 121 9.37 7.19 9.01
C ARG A 121 8.91 5.76 8.77
N ILE A 122 9.61 5.07 7.87
CA ILE A 122 9.39 3.67 7.52
C ILE A 122 10.56 2.81 8.03
N PRO A 123 10.36 1.50 8.19
CA PRO A 123 11.45 0.56 8.45
C PRO A 123 12.53 0.62 7.36
N ASP A 124 13.80 0.37 7.72
CA ASP A 124 14.95 0.45 6.79
C ASP A 124 14.86 -0.55 5.62
N THR A 125 14.05 -1.59 5.76
CA THR A 125 13.80 -2.63 4.74
C THR A 125 12.62 -2.29 3.83
N CYS A 126 12.01 -1.12 3.98
CA CYS A 126 10.81 -0.71 3.25
C CYS A 126 11.06 0.54 2.40
N GLN A 127 10.20 0.78 1.41
CA GLN A 127 10.35 1.92 0.50
C GLN A 127 9.01 2.49 0.00
N TRP A 128 8.91 3.82 -0.03
CA TRP A 128 7.81 4.50 -0.72
C TRP A 128 7.97 4.43 -2.25
N GLY A 129 6.90 4.04 -2.94
CA GLY A 129 6.77 4.07 -4.39
C GLY A 129 6.21 5.42 -4.86
N LEU A 130 7.10 6.34 -5.23
CA LEU A 130 6.72 7.64 -5.77
C LEU A 130 6.39 7.54 -7.25
N PHE A 131 5.32 8.21 -7.68
CA PHE A 131 4.89 8.24 -9.08
C PHE A 131 4.24 9.58 -9.41
N LEU A 132 4.24 9.95 -10.70
CA LEU A 132 3.63 11.18 -11.19
C LEU A 132 2.18 10.95 -11.67
N ARG A 133 1.93 9.86 -12.40
CA ARG A 133 0.62 9.41 -12.86
C ARG A 133 0.60 7.89 -12.87
N ASN A 134 -0.58 7.30 -12.75
CA ASN A 134 -0.84 5.90 -12.99
C ASN A 134 -1.97 5.77 -14.02
N HIS A 135 -2.52 4.56 -14.17
CA HIS A 135 -3.61 4.28 -15.11
C HIS A 135 -4.98 4.74 -14.62
N ASP A 136 -5.11 5.12 -13.34
CA ASP A 136 -6.33 5.64 -12.75
C ASP A 136 -6.50 7.14 -12.98
N GLU A 137 -7.69 7.64 -12.64
CA GLU A 137 -7.99 9.06 -12.69
C GLU A 137 -7.13 9.86 -11.70
N LEU A 138 -6.91 11.14 -12.00
CA LEU A 138 -6.30 12.05 -11.03
C LEU A 138 -7.33 12.38 -9.95
N THR A 139 -7.23 11.72 -8.81
CA THR A 139 -8.02 12.07 -7.63
C THR A 139 -7.39 13.25 -6.88
N LEU A 140 -8.23 14.18 -6.43
CA LEU A 140 -7.88 15.28 -5.52
C LEU A 140 -8.41 15.03 -4.11
N GLU A 141 -8.86 13.81 -3.77
CA GLU A 141 -9.48 13.48 -2.49
C GLU A 141 -8.60 13.78 -1.26
N MET A 142 -7.28 13.84 -1.44
CA MET A 142 -6.32 14.16 -0.39
C MET A 142 -5.80 15.60 -0.45
N VAL A 143 -6.44 16.46 -1.24
CA VAL A 143 -6.16 17.90 -1.35
C VAL A 143 -7.36 18.65 -0.80
N THR A 144 -7.14 19.49 0.21
CA THR A 144 -8.15 20.42 0.71
C THR A 144 -8.20 21.67 -0.17
N ASP A 145 -9.37 22.31 -0.25
CA ASP A 145 -9.58 23.53 -1.06
C ASP A 145 -8.81 24.76 -0.52
N GLU A 146 -8.46 24.75 0.77
CA GLU A 146 -7.58 25.74 1.42
C GLU A 146 -6.13 25.58 0.95
#